data_AF-A0A176U460-F1
#
_entry.id   AF-A0A176U460-F1
#
_cell.length_a   1.000
_cell.length_b   1.000
_cell.length_c   1.000
_cell.angle_alpha   90.00
_cell.angle_beta   90.00
_cell.angle_gamma   90.00
#
_symmetry.space_group_name_H-M   'P 1'
#
loop_
_entity.id
_entity.type
_entity.pdbx_description
1 polymer ?
#
loop_
_entity_poly.entity_id
_entity_poly.type
_entity_poly.pdbx_seq_one_letter_code
_entity_poly.pdbx_strand_id
1 'polypeptide(L)' 'MDENKFSFVVYMIHACADRWNVAPSKVYQALKKSRCLDLYLVPNYDILHTQSTNYVVQDIEEYLNERGIST' A
#
# COMPACT_ATOMS: atom_id res chain seq x y z
N MET A 1 5.87 12.30 -9.39
CA MET A 1 4.98 12.12 -8.22
C MET A 1 5.28 13.25 -7.26
N ASP A 2 4.26 13.86 -6.66
CA ASP A 2 4.45 14.90 -5.64
C ASP A 2 5.12 14.33 -4.38
N GLU A 3 5.83 15.17 -3.62
CA GLU A 3 6.57 14.78 -2.40
C GLU A 3 5.66 14.15 -1.34
N ASN A 4 4.43 14.65 -1.18
CA ASN A 4 3.48 14.12 -0.21
C ASN A 4 3.01 12.72 -0.61
N LYS A 5 2.72 12.51 -1.89
CA LYS A 5 2.33 11.20 -2.43
C LYS A 5 3.47 10.19 -2.30
N PHE A 6 4.71 10.62 -2.55
CA PHE A 6 5.89 9.78 -2.36
C PHE A 6 6.04 9.34 -0.90
N SER A 7 5.99 10.30 0.02
CA SER A 7 6.11 10.05 1.46
C SER A 7 5.00 9.12 1.97
N PHE A 8 3.76 9.32 1.51
CA PHE A 8 2.64 8.44 1.83
C PHE A 8 2.83 7.01 1.34
N VAL A 9 3.25 6.82 0.09
CA VAL A 9 3.49 5.47 -0.46
C VAL A 9 4.61 4.76 0.30
N VAL A 10 5.71 5.46 0.60
CA VAL A 10 6.80 4.90 1.41
C VAL A 10 6.30 4.51 2.79
N TYR A 11 5.56 5.40 3.46
CA TYR A 11 4.96 5.11 4.77
C TYR A 11 4.04 3.88 4.73
N MET A 12 3.17 3.76 3.72
CA MET A 12 2.27 2.60 3.57
C MET A 12 3.03 1.29 3.34
N ILE A 13 4.12 1.30 2.57
CA ILE A 13 4.97 0.11 2.39
C ILE A 13 5.51 -0.38 3.74
N HIS A 14 5.95 0.53 4.60
CA HIS A 14 6.45 0.19 5.94
C HIS A 14 5.33 -0.25 6.88
N ALA A 15 4.17 0.42 6.87
CA ALA A 15 3.03 0.04 7.69
C ALA A 15 2.51 -1.37 7.36
N CYS A 16 2.43 -1.71 6.06
CA CYS A 16 2.14 -3.07 5.59
C CYS A 16 3.20 -4.08 6.05
N ALA A 17 4.48 -3.73 5.91
CA ALA A 17 5.59 -4.60 6.30
C ALA A 17 5.56 -4.95 7.78
N ASP A 18 5.30 -3.95 8.63
CA ASP A 18 5.17 -4.11 10.07
C ASP A 18 3.95 -4.98 10.42
N ARG A 19 2.80 -4.77 9.76
CA ARG A 19 1.57 -5.54 10.01
C ARG A 19 1.65 -6.99 9.55
N TRP A 20 2.27 -7.25 8.41
CA TRP A 20 2.40 -8.60 7.84
C TRP A 20 3.68 -9.31 8.28
N ASN A 21 4.53 -8.67 9.07
CA ASN A 21 5.81 -9.19 9.55
C ASN A 21 6.73 -9.68 8.41
N VAL A 22 6.85 -8.86 7.36
CA VAL A 22 7.69 -9.13 6.17
C VAL A 22 8.60 -7.94 5.87
N ALA A 23 9.62 -8.14 5.04
CA ALA A 23 10.49 -7.04 4.63
C ALA A 23 9.72 -6.02 3.74
N PRO A 24 9.94 -4.70 3.90
CA PRO A 24 9.38 -3.66 3.04
C PRO A 24 9.59 -3.90 1.53
N SER A 25 10.71 -4.52 1.16
CA SER A 25 11.00 -4.89 -0.23
C SER A 25 10.01 -5.92 -0.80
N LYS A 26 9.54 -6.88 0.01
CA LYS A 26 8.51 -7.84 -0.40
C LYS A 26 7.16 -7.16 -0.60
N VAL A 27 6.80 -6.24 0.30
CA VAL A 27 5.59 -5.41 0.17
C VAL A 27 5.65 -4.61 -1.12
N TYR A 28 6.73 -3.88 -1.37
CA TYR A 28 6.88 -3.10 -2.60
C TYR A 28 6.73 -3.96 -3.86
N GLN A 29 7.30 -5.17 -3.87
CA GLN A 29 7.14 -6.11 -4.99
C GLN A 29 5.68 -6.55 -5.18
N ALA A 30 4.96 -6.85 -4.09
CA ALA A 30 3.54 -7.21 -4.13
C ALA A 30 2.67 -6.04 -4.65
N LEU A 31 2.88 -4.83 -4.15
CA LEU A 31 2.16 -3.63 -4.58
C LEU A 31 2.45 -3.27 -6.04
N LYS A 32 3.70 -3.46 -6.50
CA LYS A 32 4.09 -3.24 -7.90
C LYS A 32 3.46 -4.29 -8.83
N LYS A 33 3.51 -5.57 -8.46
CA LYS A 33 2.95 -6.67 -9.27
C LYS A 33 1.43 -6.59 -9.43
N SER A 34 0.72 -6.19 -8.37
CA SER A 34 -0.74 -5.98 -8.39
C SER A 34 -1.18 -4.68 -9.06
N ARG A 35 -0.23 -3.78 -9.38
CA ARG A 35 -0.49 -2.38 -9.76
C ARG A 35 -1.21 -1.57 -8.68
N CYS A 36 -1.15 -1.99 -7.41
CA CYS A 36 -1.74 -1.26 -6.28
C CYS A 36 -1.16 0.16 -6.15
N LEU A 37 0.13 0.34 -6.43
CA LEU A 37 0.74 1.68 -6.42
C LEU A 37 0.06 2.63 -7.44
N ASP A 38 -0.02 2.19 -8.69
CA ASP A 38 -0.40 3.05 -9.82
C ASP A 38 -1.92 3.17 -10.01
N LEU A 39 -2.68 2.17 -9.57
CA LEU A 39 -4.14 2.11 -9.75
C LEU A 39 -4.93 2.38 -8.48
N TYR A 40 -4.30 2.35 -7.31
CA TYR A 40 -5.00 2.47 -6.04
C TYR A 40 -4.37 3.53 -5.12
N LEU A 41 -3.11 3.40 -4.68
CA LEU A 41 -2.52 4.32 -3.70
C LEU A 41 -2.30 5.74 -4.25
N VAL A 42 -1.62 5.88 -5.39
CA VAL A 42 -1.27 7.20 -5.94
C VAL A 42 -2.51 7.97 -6.45
N PRO A 43 -3.47 7.34 -7.16
CA PRO A 43 -4.67 8.04 -7.62
C PRO A 43 -5.60 8.46 -6.47
N ASN A 44 -5.70 7.65 -5.41
CA ASN A 44 -6.63 7.89 -4.31
C ASN A 44 -5.98 8.55 -3.07
N TYR A 45 -4.77 9.11 -3.24
CA TYR A 45 -4.01 9.75 -2.15
C TYR A 45 -4.87 10.72 -1.32
N ASP A 46 -5.61 11.63 -1.97
CA ASP A 46 -6.37 12.69 -1.29
C ASP A 46 -7.41 12.14 -0.31
N ILE A 47 -7.92 10.93 -0.55
CA ILE A 47 -8.85 10.23 0.34
C ILE A 47 -8.05 9.40 1.36
N LEU A 48 -7.13 8.55 0.89
CA LEU A 48 -6.45 7.56 1.72
C LEU A 48 -5.56 8.17 2.80
N HIS A 49 -4.90 9.31 2.53
CA HIS A 49 -4.02 9.95 3.51
C HIS A 49 -4.76 10.54 4.72
N THR A 50 -6.09 10.66 4.65
CA THR A 50 -6.94 11.10 5.76
C THR A 50 -7.46 9.94 6.62
N GLN A 51 -7.32 8.70 6.14
CA GLN A 51 -7.79 7.51 6.83
C GLN A 51 -6.77 6.98 7.85
N SER A 52 -7.24 6.19 8.80
CA SER A 52 -6.33 5.52 9.75
C SER A 52 -5.40 4.54 9.03
N THR A 53 -4.17 4.41 9.51
CA THR A 53 -3.18 3.45 8.96
C THR A 53 -3.74 2.03 8.91
N ASN A 54 -4.41 1.58 9.97
CA ASN A 54 -4.99 0.22 10.02
C ASN A 54 -6.04 -0.01 8.93
N TYR A 55 -6.86 1.01 8.64
CA TYR A 55 -7.86 0.93 7.58
C TYR A 55 -7.19 0.81 6.21
N VAL A 56 -6.23 1.68 5.90
CA VAL A 56 -5.57 1.65 4.58
C VAL A 56 -4.79 0.35 4.38
N VAL A 57 -4.11 -0.16 5.41
CA VAL A 57 -3.41 -1.45 5.30
C VAL A 57 -4.38 -2.62 5.09
N GLN A 58 -5.55 -2.60 5.74
CA GLN A 58 -6.61 -3.61 5.50
C GLN A 58 -7.09 -3.57 4.05
N ASP A 59 -7.35 -2.38 3.51
CA ASP A 59 -7.85 -2.22 2.14
C ASP A 59 -6.79 -2.61 1.10
N ILE A 60 -5.51 -2.35 1.37
CA ILE A 60 -4.39 -2.87 0.56
C ILE A 60 -4.37 -4.40 0.58
N GLU A 61 -4.54 -5.02 1.75
CA GLU A 61 -4.56 -6.49 1.89
C GLU A 61 -5.70 -7.11 1.07
N GLU A 62 -6.90 -6.52 1.15
CA GLU A 62 -8.06 -6.92 0.34
C GLU A 62 -7.79 -6.75 -1.16
N TYR A 63 -7.25 -5.60 -1.58
CA TYR A 63 -6.86 -5.33 -2.97
C TYR A 63 -5.89 -6.38 -3.53
N LEU A 64 -4.93 -6.84 -2.72
CA LEU A 64 -3.95 -7.85 -3.10
C LEU A 64 -4.56 -9.24 -3.17
N ASN A 65 -5.42 -9.59 -2.21
CA ASN A 65 -6.12 -10.87 -2.16
C ASN A 65 -7.04 -11.08 -3.36
N GLU A 66 -7.79 -10.06 -3.78
CA GLU A 66 -8.62 -10.08 -5.00
C GLU A 66 -7.82 -10.38 -6.28
N ARG A 67 -6.51 -10.11 -6.25
CA ARG A 67 -5.58 -10.32 -7.38
C ARG A 67 -4.73 -11.58 -7.21
N GLY A 68 -5.02 -12.41 -6.22
CA GLY A 68 -4.30 -13.66 -5.96
C GLY A 68 -2.87 -13.44 -5.47
N ILE A 69 -2.56 -12.30 -4.85
CA ILE A 69 -1.27 -12.04 -4.21
C ILE A 69 -1.43 -12.25 -2.72
N SER A 70 -0.88 -13.35 -2.20
CA SER A 70 -0.78 -13.56 -0.75
C SER A 70 0.38 -12.74 -0.20
N THR A 71 0.11 -11.96 0.83
CA THR A 71 1.09 -11.21 1.62
C THR A 71 1.47 -11.94 2.90
#